data_AF-A0A3B9QV65-F1
#
_entry.id   AF-A0A3B9QV65-F1
#
_cell.length_a   1.000
_cell.length_b   1.000
_cell.length_c   1.000
_cell.angle_alpha   90.00
_cell.angle_beta   90.00
_cell.angle_gamma   90.00
#
_symmetry.space_group_name_H-M   'P 1'
#
loop_
_entity.id
_entity.type
_entity.pdbx_description
1 polymer ?
#
loop_
_entity_poly.entity_id
_entity_poly.type
_entity_poly.pdbx_seq_one_letter_code
_entity_poly.pdbx_strand_id
1 'polypeptide(L)'
;MGYQGTELDRRIAREHFAPLHVVQRPRPVRLEELGRKATPESAAETHVQVNGLWVPKQNLRDATIVSLGAQSHPRGLAYELDALTRARLCHLQHPHWVMSGWTAAAQWGLEYFVDDPGFRDLQVTPPVLTLIHCLKSLWSGEHSWNIPVGTGLTDAGVRAVQLVDAMSRIFGIDPQELPEACAHHLDRRRMEVLTSWCDQGGESPMETLM
;
A
#
# COMPACT_ATOMS: atom_id res chain seq x y z
N MET A 1 -3.42 14.78 20.01
CA MET A 1 -2.04 15.23 19.69
C MET A 1 -1.75 14.82 18.25
N GLY A 2 -1.34 15.74 17.39
CA GLY A 2 -0.96 15.40 16.00
C GLY A 2 0.37 14.66 15.99
N TYR A 3 0.49 13.63 15.16
CA TYR A 3 1.73 12.87 14.99
C TYR A 3 2.86 13.79 14.50
N GLN A 4 4.01 13.82 15.20
CA GLN A 4 5.12 14.74 14.91
C GLN A 4 6.29 14.07 14.15
N GLY A 5 6.16 12.81 13.76
CA GLY A 5 7.26 12.02 13.20
C GLY A 5 8.24 11.55 14.27
N THR A 6 8.61 10.28 14.19
CA THR A 6 9.59 9.65 15.08
C THR A 6 11.01 9.82 14.54
N GLU A 7 12.04 9.56 15.35
CA GLU A 7 13.40 9.46 14.83
C GLU A 7 13.51 8.35 13.77
N LEU A 8 12.72 7.28 13.92
CA LEU A 8 12.61 6.21 12.94
C LEU A 8 12.09 6.75 11.59
N ASP A 9 11.04 7.57 11.56
CA ASP A 9 10.57 8.20 10.31
C ASP A 9 11.64 9.08 9.67
N ARG A 10 12.41 9.83 10.49
CA ARG A 10 13.50 10.67 9.96
C ARG A 10 14.61 9.84 9.34
N ARG A 11 14.94 8.69 9.94
CA ARG A 11 15.94 7.75 9.39
C ARG A 11 15.45 7.15 8.09
N ILE A 12 14.21 6.64 8.06
CA ILE A 12 13.59 6.11 6.85
C ILE A 12 13.58 7.17 5.74
N ALA A 13 13.20 8.42 6.05
CA ALA A 13 13.18 9.49 5.06
C ALA A 13 14.56 9.79 4.43
N ARG A 14 15.66 9.53 5.14
CA ARG A 14 17.04 9.72 4.64
C ARG A 14 17.53 8.54 3.80
N GLU A 15 17.17 7.33 4.20
CA GLU A 15 17.81 6.08 3.71
C GLU A 15 16.95 5.33 2.68
N HIS A 16 15.63 5.55 2.69
CA HIS A 16 14.73 4.79 1.84
C HIS A 16 14.70 5.30 0.39
N PHE A 17 14.93 4.38 -0.54
CA PHE A 17 14.69 4.56 -1.97
C PHE A 17 13.39 3.87 -2.37
N ALA A 18 12.59 4.53 -3.20
CA ALA A 18 11.37 3.91 -3.71
C ALA A 18 11.73 2.63 -4.48
N PRO A 19 11.05 1.50 -4.25
CA PRO A 19 11.27 0.27 -5.01
C PRO A 19 11.14 0.49 -6.52
N LEU A 20 11.84 -0.31 -7.33
CA LEU A 20 11.83 -0.14 -8.79
C LEU A 20 10.42 -0.26 -9.40
N HIS A 21 9.62 -1.21 -8.93
CA HIS A 21 8.22 -1.36 -9.36
C HIS A 21 7.42 -0.08 -9.07
N VAL A 22 7.76 0.62 -7.97
CA VAL A 22 7.13 1.89 -7.62
C VAL A 22 7.51 2.98 -8.63
N VAL A 23 8.78 3.05 -8.99
CA VAL A 23 9.30 4.10 -9.88
C VAL A 23 8.86 3.89 -11.34
N GLN A 24 8.79 2.64 -11.80
CA GLN A 24 8.53 2.29 -13.20
C GLN A 24 7.05 2.32 -13.58
N ARG A 25 6.12 2.30 -12.61
CA ARG A 25 4.68 2.30 -12.90
C ARG A 25 4.25 3.67 -13.45
N PRO A 26 3.75 3.74 -14.70
CA PRO A 26 3.28 5.02 -15.26
C PRO A 26 2.16 5.63 -14.43
N ARG A 27 2.15 6.96 -14.30
CA ARG A 27 1.08 7.66 -13.60
C ARG A 27 -0.09 7.99 -14.53
N PRO A 28 -1.31 8.15 -14.00
CA PRO A 28 -2.37 8.83 -14.71
C PRO A 28 -1.94 10.26 -15.08
N VAL A 29 -2.42 10.73 -16.21
CA VAL A 29 -2.06 12.04 -16.76
C VAL A 29 -3.27 12.76 -17.34
N ARG A 30 -3.19 14.09 -17.44
CA ARG A 30 -4.13 14.88 -18.24
C ARG A 30 -3.82 14.71 -19.73
N LEU A 31 -4.81 14.94 -20.58
CA LEU A 31 -4.65 14.81 -22.04
C LEU A 31 -3.51 15.70 -22.57
N GLU A 32 -3.40 16.92 -22.06
CA GLU A 32 -2.36 17.89 -22.40
C GLU A 32 -0.93 17.42 -22.08
N GLU A 33 -0.78 16.47 -21.15
CA GLU A 33 0.51 15.90 -20.76
C GLU A 33 0.93 14.74 -21.68
N LEU A 34 0.01 14.15 -22.47
CA LEU A 34 0.31 13.12 -23.46
C LEU A 34 0.98 13.68 -24.73
N GLY A 35 1.00 15.01 -24.87
CA GLY A 35 1.67 15.71 -25.95
C GLY A 35 0.77 16.71 -26.65
N ARG A 36 1.39 17.73 -27.28
CA ARG A 36 0.67 18.87 -27.89
C ARG A 36 -0.35 18.52 -28.98
N LYS A 37 -0.25 17.33 -29.57
CA LYS A 37 -1.15 16.83 -30.62
C LYS A 37 -2.02 15.66 -30.17
N ALA A 38 -1.97 15.28 -28.89
CA ALA A 38 -2.77 14.18 -28.38
C ALA A 38 -4.26 14.55 -28.43
N THR A 39 -5.05 13.72 -29.10
CA THR A 39 -6.52 13.77 -29.07
C THR A 39 -7.05 12.61 -28.21
N PRO A 40 -8.29 12.68 -27.70
CA PRO A 40 -8.91 11.58 -26.98
C PRO A 40 -8.86 10.25 -27.75
N GLU A 41 -9.04 10.28 -29.06
CA GLU A 41 -9.01 9.10 -29.92
C GLU A 41 -7.62 8.46 -29.95
N SER A 42 -6.58 9.27 -30.15
CA SER A 42 -5.19 8.78 -30.13
C SER A 42 -4.75 8.31 -28.73
N ALA A 43 -5.24 8.96 -27.67
CA ALA A 43 -4.95 8.56 -26.30
C ALA A 43 -5.60 7.21 -25.97
N ALA A 44 -6.83 6.96 -26.46
CA ALA A 44 -7.57 5.73 -26.23
C ALA A 44 -6.90 4.45 -26.80
N GLU A 45 -5.92 4.60 -27.70
CA GLU A 45 -5.13 3.47 -28.19
C GLU A 45 -4.31 2.83 -27.06
N THR A 46 -3.67 3.67 -26.24
CA THR A 46 -2.71 3.26 -25.21
C THR A 46 -3.21 3.46 -23.78
N HIS A 47 -4.25 4.28 -23.59
CA HIS A 47 -4.80 4.66 -22.30
C HIS A 47 -6.31 4.38 -22.24
N VAL A 48 -6.84 4.32 -21.02
CA VAL A 48 -8.27 4.35 -20.72
C VAL A 48 -8.56 5.62 -19.93
N GLN A 49 -9.71 6.23 -20.19
CA GLN A 49 -10.11 7.42 -19.46
C GLN A 49 -10.83 7.02 -18.16
N VAL A 50 -10.31 7.48 -17.03
CA VAL A 50 -10.89 7.25 -15.70
C VAL A 50 -10.95 8.58 -14.95
N ASN A 51 -12.16 8.98 -14.55
CA ASN A 51 -12.41 10.24 -13.85
C ASN A 51 -11.79 11.49 -14.52
N GLY A 52 -11.77 11.53 -15.85
CA GLY A 52 -11.22 12.65 -16.63
C GLY A 52 -9.69 12.64 -16.78
N LEU A 53 -8.99 11.64 -16.22
CA LEU A 53 -7.57 11.39 -16.41
C LEU A 53 -7.35 10.20 -17.35
N TRP A 54 -6.22 10.20 -18.05
CA TRP A 54 -5.80 9.11 -18.92
C TRP A 54 -4.87 8.19 -18.17
N VAL A 55 -5.32 6.95 -18.00
CA VAL A 55 -4.59 5.88 -17.30
C VAL A 55 -4.00 4.94 -18.35
N PRO A 56 -2.69 4.68 -18.33
CA PRO A 56 -2.07 3.71 -19.23
C PRO A 56 -2.72 2.35 -19.08
N LYS A 57 -3.08 1.68 -20.19
CA LYS A 57 -3.77 0.38 -20.16
C LYS A 57 -2.96 -0.70 -19.43
N GLN A 58 -1.63 -0.56 -19.38
CA GLN A 58 -0.76 -1.45 -18.61
C GLN A 58 -0.97 -1.37 -17.08
N ASN A 59 -1.68 -0.37 -16.58
CA ASN A 59 -2.07 -0.28 -15.16
C ASN A 59 -3.42 -0.97 -14.88
N LEU A 60 -4.11 -1.47 -15.91
CA LEU A 60 -5.30 -2.29 -15.74
C LEU A 60 -4.90 -3.68 -15.26
N ARG A 61 -5.66 -4.19 -14.30
CA ARG A 61 -5.50 -5.55 -13.78
C ARG A 61 -6.15 -6.55 -14.72
N ASP A 62 -5.62 -7.77 -14.68
CA ASP A 62 -6.24 -8.90 -15.38
C ASP A 62 -7.68 -9.13 -14.90
N ALA A 63 -8.61 -9.33 -15.84
CA ALA A 63 -10.03 -9.45 -15.55
C ALA A 63 -10.36 -10.64 -14.61
N THR A 64 -9.56 -11.70 -14.65
CA THR A 64 -9.69 -12.87 -13.76
C THR A 64 -9.35 -12.47 -12.33
N ILE A 65 -8.25 -11.74 -12.14
CA ILE A 65 -7.82 -11.24 -10.83
C ILE A 65 -8.85 -10.24 -10.26
N VAL A 66 -9.38 -9.35 -11.11
CA VAL A 66 -10.44 -8.40 -10.72
C VAL A 66 -11.69 -9.14 -10.24
N SER A 67 -12.10 -10.16 -10.98
CA SER A 67 -13.28 -10.96 -10.65
C SER A 67 -13.09 -11.74 -9.35
N LEU A 68 -11.93 -12.37 -9.16
CA LEU A 68 -11.59 -13.10 -7.94
C LEU A 68 -11.52 -12.18 -6.71
N GLY A 69 -10.90 -11.01 -6.88
CA GLY A 69 -10.84 -9.98 -5.84
C GLY A 69 -12.24 -9.49 -5.43
N ALA A 70 -13.13 -9.28 -6.40
CA ALA A 70 -14.51 -8.86 -6.14
C ALA A 70 -15.27 -9.91 -5.32
N GLN A 71 -15.11 -11.21 -5.63
CA GLN A 71 -15.75 -12.30 -4.87
C GLN A 71 -15.29 -12.34 -3.41
N SER A 72 -14.03 -12.00 -3.16
CA SER A 72 -13.43 -12.01 -1.83
C SER A 72 -13.65 -10.69 -1.06
N HIS A 73 -14.08 -9.62 -1.74
CA HIS A 73 -14.27 -8.32 -1.13
C HIS A 73 -15.57 -8.29 -0.31
N PRO A 74 -15.58 -7.79 0.95
CA PRO A 74 -16.77 -7.78 1.82
C PRO A 74 -18.02 -7.08 1.21
N ARG A 75 -17.78 -6.20 0.25
CA ARG A 75 -18.81 -5.44 -0.49
C ARG A 75 -18.96 -5.83 -1.97
N GLY A 76 -18.27 -6.88 -2.43
CA GLY A 76 -18.34 -7.30 -3.83
C GLY A 76 -17.73 -6.31 -4.84
N LEU A 77 -16.80 -5.45 -4.41
CA LEU A 77 -16.25 -4.39 -5.26
C LEU A 77 -15.15 -4.94 -6.18
N ALA A 78 -15.33 -4.74 -7.48
CA ALA A 78 -14.32 -5.02 -8.50
C ALA A 78 -13.45 -3.79 -8.72
N TYR A 79 -12.14 -3.93 -8.47
CA TYR A 79 -11.16 -2.88 -8.75
C TYR A 79 -10.35 -3.24 -9.98
N GLU A 80 -10.71 -2.66 -11.13
CA GLU A 80 -9.98 -2.82 -12.40
C GLU A 80 -8.59 -2.19 -12.39
N LEU A 81 -8.39 -1.21 -11.52
CA LEU A 81 -7.12 -0.54 -11.30
C LEU A 81 -6.49 -0.99 -10.00
N ASP A 82 -5.18 -1.13 -10.03
CA ASP A 82 -4.38 -1.35 -8.85
C ASP A 82 -4.55 -0.20 -7.83
N ALA A 83 -4.34 -0.51 -6.55
CA ALA A 83 -4.54 0.38 -5.43
C ALA A 83 -3.76 1.69 -5.56
N LEU A 84 -2.59 1.67 -6.20
CA LEU A 84 -1.86 2.91 -6.36
C LEU A 84 -2.30 3.74 -7.53
N THR A 85 -2.61 3.13 -8.66
CA THR A 85 -3.18 3.87 -9.77
C THR A 85 -4.46 4.55 -9.30
N ARG A 86 -5.28 3.89 -8.46
CA ARG A 86 -6.42 4.52 -7.77
C ARG A 86 -6.00 5.63 -6.79
N ALA A 87 -4.97 5.40 -5.98
CA ALA A 87 -4.42 6.40 -5.06
C ALA A 87 -4.01 7.68 -5.80
N ARG A 88 -3.22 7.52 -6.86
CA ARG A 88 -2.71 8.58 -7.72
C ARG A 88 -3.82 9.32 -8.45
N LEU A 89 -4.80 8.60 -8.98
CA LEU A 89 -6.00 9.22 -9.55
C LEU A 89 -6.64 10.15 -8.52
N CYS A 90 -6.90 9.64 -7.32
CA CYS A 90 -7.51 10.42 -6.24
C CYS A 90 -6.67 11.66 -5.88
N HIS A 91 -5.36 11.53 -5.72
CA HIS A 91 -4.50 12.66 -5.38
C HIS A 91 -4.31 13.65 -6.53
N LEU A 92 -4.26 13.22 -7.79
CA LEU A 92 -4.22 14.15 -8.93
C LEU A 92 -5.52 14.96 -9.07
N GLN A 93 -6.65 14.38 -8.65
CA GLN A 93 -7.93 15.09 -8.55
C GLN A 93 -8.00 16.00 -7.31
N HIS A 94 -7.32 15.63 -6.23
CA HIS A 94 -7.30 16.36 -4.96
C HIS A 94 -5.86 16.54 -4.45
N PRO A 95 -5.05 17.44 -5.04
CA PRO A 95 -3.62 17.55 -4.72
C PRO A 95 -3.30 17.99 -3.29
N HIS A 96 -4.31 18.51 -2.58
CA HIS A 96 -4.20 18.92 -1.18
C HIS A 96 -4.57 17.81 -0.18
N TRP A 97 -4.97 16.63 -0.66
CA TRP A 97 -5.29 15.48 0.19
C TRP A 97 -4.03 14.68 0.50
N VAL A 98 -3.89 14.30 1.77
CA VAL A 98 -2.82 13.43 2.25
C VAL A 98 -3.32 11.98 2.20
N MET A 99 -2.62 11.12 1.47
CA MET A 99 -2.86 9.68 1.50
C MET A 99 -2.50 9.12 2.87
N SER A 100 -3.30 8.19 3.37
CA SER A 100 -3.09 7.56 4.66
C SER A 100 -3.47 6.08 4.64
N GLY A 101 -2.93 5.31 5.60
CA GLY A 101 -3.25 3.90 5.74
C GLY A 101 -2.86 3.12 4.49
N TRP A 102 -3.74 2.26 3.99
CA TRP A 102 -3.45 1.38 2.86
C TRP A 102 -3.08 2.12 1.56
N THR A 103 -3.66 3.29 1.31
CA THR A 103 -3.31 4.13 0.16
C THR A 103 -1.88 4.69 0.27
N ALA A 104 -1.44 5.04 1.48
CA ALA A 104 -0.05 5.43 1.73
C ALA A 104 0.90 4.23 1.74
N ALA A 105 0.48 3.08 2.28
CA ALA A 105 1.25 1.84 2.26
C ALA A 105 1.57 1.40 0.82
N ALA A 106 0.57 1.45 -0.06
CA ALA A 106 0.76 1.24 -1.49
C ALA A 106 1.85 2.16 -2.04
N GLN A 107 1.76 3.44 -1.71
CA GLN A 107 2.69 4.47 -2.16
C GLN A 107 4.12 4.29 -1.65
N TRP A 108 4.27 3.67 -0.48
CA TRP A 108 5.56 3.25 0.08
C TRP A 108 6.12 1.96 -0.55
N GLY A 109 5.34 1.24 -1.35
CA GLY A 109 5.77 0.02 -2.05
C GLY A 109 5.33 -1.28 -1.38
N LEU A 110 4.33 -1.25 -0.48
CA LEU A 110 3.68 -2.48 -0.01
C LEU A 110 2.77 -3.03 -1.11
N GLU A 111 3.34 -3.81 -2.01
CA GLU A 111 2.70 -4.28 -3.24
C GLU A 111 1.62 -5.35 -3.03
N TYR A 112 1.82 -6.16 -2.00
CA TYR A 112 1.08 -7.40 -1.80
C TYR A 112 -0.07 -7.23 -0.79
N PHE A 113 -0.02 -6.23 0.08
CA PHE A 113 -1.07 -5.97 1.08
C PHE A 113 -2.12 -4.99 0.60
N VAL A 114 -1.82 -4.31 -0.51
CA VAL A 114 -2.64 -3.31 -1.15
C VAL A 114 -2.38 -3.50 -2.64
N ASP A 115 -3.36 -4.01 -3.38
CA ASP A 115 -3.24 -4.33 -4.81
C ASP A 115 -2.19 -3.44 -5.55
N ASP A 116 -0.99 -3.96 -5.81
CA ASP A 116 0.11 -3.56 -6.71
C ASP A 116 0.38 -2.06 -7.11
N PRO A 117 1.35 -1.34 -6.50
CA PRO A 117 1.66 0.09 -6.71
C PRO A 117 2.88 0.58 -7.54
N GLY A 118 2.86 1.87 -7.94
CA GLY A 118 4.06 2.73 -7.85
C GLY A 118 4.07 4.26 -8.18
N PHE A 119 4.41 5.27 -7.31
CA PHE A 119 5.17 6.55 -7.61
C PHE A 119 5.01 7.73 -6.63
N ARG A 120 6.11 8.48 -6.42
CA ARG A 120 6.55 9.30 -5.26
C ARG A 120 6.10 10.77 -5.03
N ASP A 121 5.26 11.42 -5.83
CA ASP A 121 5.03 12.88 -5.65
C ASP A 121 3.76 13.27 -4.86
N LEU A 122 3.27 12.37 -4.01
CA LEU A 122 1.97 12.51 -3.37
C LEU A 122 2.15 12.72 -1.89
N GLN A 123 1.40 13.67 -1.32
CA GLN A 123 1.40 13.87 0.12
C GLN A 123 0.93 12.58 0.80
N VAL A 124 1.80 11.94 1.57
CA VAL A 124 1.51 10.69 2.27
C VAL A 124 1.85 10.79 3.74
N THR A 125 1.14 10.03 4.56
CA THR A 125 1.52 9.88 5.97
C THR A 125 2.93 9.28 6.10
N PRO A 126 3.72 9.69 7.11
CA PRO A 126 5.01 9.06 7.39
C PRO A 126 4.89 7.54 7.56
N PRO A 127 5.96 6.77 7.29
CA PRO A 127 5.96 5.31 7.35
C PRO A 127 5.38 4.71 8.63
N VAL A 128 5.78 5.21 9.80
CA VAL A 128 5.31 4.67 11.08
C VAL A 128 3.83 5.03 11.31
N LEU A 129 3.41 6.24 10.95
CA LEU A 129 1.99 6.61 11.01
C LEU A 129 1.12 5.79 10.04
N THR A 130 1.68 5.46 8.87
CA THR A 130 1.04 4.58 7.89
C THR A 130 0.83 3.19 8.46
N LEU A 131 1.88 2.61 9.07
CA LEU A 131 1.80 1.32 9.76
C LEU A 131 0.72 1.33 10.85
N ILE A 132 0.70 2.38 11.68
CA ILE A 132 -0.31 2.55 12.74
C ILE A 132 -1.73 2.48 12.17
N HIS A 133 -1.99 3.20 11.07
CA HIS A 133 -3.31 3.19 10.43
C HIS A 133 -3.65 1.82 9.83
N CYS A 134 -2.70 1.15 9.17
CA CYS A 134 -2.90 -0.18 8.62
C CYS A 134 -3.18 -1.23 9.72
N LEU A 135 -2.44 -1.22 10.82
CA LEU A 135 -2.66 -2.13 11.96
C LEU A 135 -4.02 -1.91 12.61
N LYS A 136 -4.46 -0.65 12.77
CA LYS A 136 -5.80 -0.34 13.28
C LYS A 136 -6.89 -0.89 12.37
N SER A 137 -6.76 -0.71 11.06
CA SER A 137 -7.69 -1.22 10.05
C SER A 137 -7.74 -2.76 10.02
N LEU A 138 -6.60 -3.44 10.20
CA LEU A 138 -6.55 -4.90 10.36
C LEU A 138 -7.30 -5.36 11.62
N TRP A 139 -7.05 -4.70 12.74
CA TRP A 139 -7.61 -5.12 14.03
C TRP A 139 -9.08 -4.76 14.18
N SER A 140 -9.59 -3.76 13.44
CA SER A 140 -11.03 -3.49 13.34
C SER A 140 -11.75 -4.38 12.32
N GLY A 141 -11.01 -5.17 11.53
CA GLY A 141 -11.57 -6.04 10.49
C GLY A 141 -12.00 -5.30 9.22
N GLU A 142 -11.62 -4.02 9.08
CA GLU A 142 -11.89 -3.23 7.87
C GLU A 142 -11.07 -3.69 6.67
N HIS A 143 -9.90 -4.28 6.94
CA HIS A 143 -9.03 -4.85 5.91
C HIS A 143 -8.56 -6.24 6.30
N SER A 144 -8.61 -7.18 5.35
CA SER A 144 -8.20 -8.56 5.55
C SER A 144 -7.85 -9.21 4.21
N TRP A 145 -7.06 -10.27 4.26
CA TRP A 145 -6.69 -11.11 3.12
C TRP A 145 -6.63 -12.58 3.54
N ASN A 146 -6.54 -13.53 2.61
CA ASN A 146 -6.48 -14.96 2.98
C ASN A 146 -5.15 -15.30 3.65
N ILE A 147 -5.19 -16.13 4.70
CA ILE A 147 -4.00 -16.63 5.38
C ILE A 147 -3.96 -18.17 5.37
N PRO A 148 -2.76 -18.78 5.44
CA PRO A 148 -2.65 -20.22 5.66
C PRO A 148 -3.28 -20.64 6.99
N VAL A 149 -3.90 -21.81 7.00
CA VAL A 149 -4.45 -22.41 8.23
C VAL A 149 -3.35 -23.04 9.07
N GLY A 150 -3.53 -23.07 10.40
CA GLY A 150 -2.65 -23.83 11.31
C GLY A 150 -1.36 -23.13 11.74
N THR A 151 -1.28 -21.80 11.61
CA THR A 151 -0.10 -21.01 12.04
C THR A 151 0.10 -20.94 13.55
N GLY A 152 -0.87 -21.37 14.35
CA GLY A 152 -0.86 -21.22 15.81
C GLY A 152 -1.13 -19.79 16.31
N LEU A 153 -1.27 -18.82 15.39
CA LEU A 153 -1.66 -17.45 15.68
C LEU A 153 -3.12 -17.22 15.31
N THR A 154 -3.71 -16.17 15.90
CA THR A 154 -5.00 -15.68 15.40
C THR A 154 -4.85 -15.16 13.98
N ASP A 155 -5.94 -15.23 13.23
CA ASP A 155 -6.08 -14.69 11.89
C ASP A 155 -5.58 -13.23 11.76
N ALA A 156 -5.96 -12.38 12.70
CA ALA A 156 -5.50 -10.98 12.74
C ALA A 156 -4.02 -10.86 13.14
N GLY A 157 -3.51 -11.80 13.93
CA GLY A 157 -2.10 -11.88 14.34
C GLY A 157 -1.18 -12.19 13.16
N VAL A 158 -1.50 -13.22 12.37
CA VAL A 158 -0.72 -13.58 11.16
C VAL A 158 -0.64 -12.41 10.20
N ARG A 159 -1.78 -11.77 9.91
CA ARG A 159 -1.84 -10.61 9.01
C ARG A 159 -1.01 -9.43 9.51
N ALA A 160 -1.03 -9.19 10.82
CA ALA A 160 -0.23 -8.13 11.43
C ALA A 160 1.28 -8.42 11.33
N VAL A 161 1.71 -9.68 11.54
CA VAL A 161 3.12 -10.10 11.38
C VAL A 161 3.56 -9.88 9.93
N GLN A 162 2.79 -10.40 8.97
CA GLN A 162 3.10 -10.26 7.54
C GLN A 162 3.23 -8.78 7.12
N LEU A 163 2.35 -7.91 7.63
CA LEU A 163 2.43 -6.47 7.37
C LEU A 163 3.70 -5.84 7.94
N VAL A 164 4.03 -6.17 9.20
CA VAL A 164 5.22 -5.64 9.88
C VAL A 164 6.50 -6.11 9.18
N ASP A 165 6.60 -7.39 8.81
CA ASP A 165 7.76 -7.94 8.11
C ASP A 165 7.97 -7.25 6.76
N ALA A 166 6.87 -7.04 6.02
CA ALA A 166 6.96 -6.38 4.72
C ALA A 166 7.36 -4.90 4.82
N MET A 167 6.81 -4.16 5.79
CA MET A 167 7.22 -2.77 6.06
C MET A 167 8.69 -2.71 6.47
N SER A 168 9.09 -3.61 7.35
CA SER A 168 10.46 -3.67 7.87
C SER A 168 11.46 -3.92 6.74
N ARG A 169 11.12 -4.82 5.81
CA ARG A 169 11.92 -5.09 4.60
C ARG A 169 12.00 -3.89 3.65
N ILE A 170 10.88 -3.24 3.37
CA ILE A 170 10.82 -2.09 2.45
C ILE A 170 11.68 -0.92 2.96
N PHE A 171 11.66 -0.70 4.27
CA PHE A 171 12.36 0.42 4.89
C PHE A 171 13.74 0.06 5.46
N GLY A 172 14.11 -1.22 5.46
CA GLY A 172 15.36 -1.68 6.05
C GLY A 172 15.44 -1.40 7.56
N ILE A 173 14.33 -1.54 8.29
CA ILE A 173 14.25 -1.27 9.73
C ILE A 173 14.10 -2.57 10.53
N ASP A 174 14.55 -2.57 11.78
CA ASP A 174 14.35 -3.70 12.68
C ASP A 174 12.92 -3.63 13.27
N PRO A 175 12.10 -4.71 13.15
CA PRO A 175 10.79 -4.76 13.79
C PRO A 175 10.81 -4.40 15.28
N GLN A 176 11.89 -4.68 16.01
CA GLN A 176 12.00 -4.37 17.44
C GLN A 176 12.05 -2.86 17.75
N GLU A 177 12.27 -2.01 16.75
CA GLU A 177 12.22 -0.55 16.91
C GLU A 177 10.77 0.00 16.90
N LEU A 178 9.82 -0.78 16.40
CA LEU A 178 8.44 -0.37 16.20
C LEU A 178 7.60 -0.19 17.47
N PRO A 179 7.77 -0.95 18.57
CA PRO A 179 6.98 -0.72 19.79
C PRO A 179 7.19 0.67 20.39
N GLU A 180 8.42 1.18 20.34
CA GLU A 180 8.74 2.55 20.77
C GLU A 180 8.22 3.57 19.75
N ALA A 181 8.43 3.35 18.44
CA ALA A 181 8.00 4.28 17.40
C ALA A 181 6.45 4.42 17.31
N CYS A 182 5.72 3.35 17.65
CA CYS A 182 4.25 3.33 17.69
C CYS A 182 3.66 3.70 19.05
N ALA A 183 4.50 4.02 20.04
CA ALA A 183 4.05 4.36 21.38
C ALA A 183 3.01 5.49 21.36
N HIS A 184 2.08 5.44 22.31
CA HIS A 184 0.93 6.36 22.42
C HIS A 184 -0.14 6.24 21.32
N HIS A 185 0.11 5.49 20.24
CA HIS A 185 -0.88 5.23 19.18
C HIS A 185 -1.41 3.81 19.17
N LEU A 186 -0.58 2.84 19.56
CA LEU A 186 -0.91 1.42 19.71
C LEU A 186 -0.48 0.93 21.11
N ASP A 187 -1.09 -0.15 21.58
CA ASP A 187 -0.70 -0.77 22.86
C ASP A 187 0.73 -1.32 22.77
N ARG A 188 1.63 -0.84 23.64
CA ARG A 188 3.05 -1.18 23.59
C ARG A 188 3.29 -2.67 23.77
N ARG A 189 2.63 -3.30 24.74
CA ARG A 189 2.80 -4.73 25.04
C ARG A 189 2.34 -5.60 23.87
N ARG A 190 1.23 -5.23 23.23
CA ARG A 190 0.74 -5.88 22.02
C ARG A 190 1.75 -5.76 20.87
N MET A 191 2.37 -4.59 20.72
CA MET A 191 3.41 -4.40 19.71
C MET A 191 4.67 -5.22 20.01
N GLU A 192 5.14 -5.26 21.25
CA GLU A 192 6.29 -6.08 21.67
C GLU A 192 6.05 -7.58 21.41
N VAL A 193 4.84 -8.08 21.70
CA VAL A 193 4.46 -9.46 21.38
C VAL A 193 4.43 -9.67 19.86
N LEU A 194 3.82 -8.75 19.11
CA LEU A 194 3.75 -8.84 17.66
C LEU A 194 5.14 -8.90 17.01
N THR A 195 6.03 -7.98 17.39
CA THR A 195 7.37 -7.88 16.82
C THR A 195 8.25 -9.07 17.24
N SER A 196 7.95 -9.73 18.37
CA SER A 196 8.63 -10.98 18.75
C SER A 196 8.35 -12.15 17.81
N TRP A 197 7.27 -12.09 17.03
CA TRP A 197 6.94 -13.10 16.01
C TRP A 197 7.46 -12.74 14.61
N CYS A 198 7.92 -11.50 14.42
CA CYS A 198 8.48 -11.03 13.16
C CYS A 198 9.88 -11.62 12.95
N ASP A 199 10.16 -12.09 11.74
CA ASP A 199 11.46 -12.64 11.36
C ASP A 199 12.13 -11.72 10.33
N GLN A 200 13.40 -11.37 10.57
CA GLN A 200 14.21 -10.58 9.64
C GLN A 200 14.72 -11.41 8.44
N GLY A 201 14.67 -12.74 8.50
CA GLY A 201 15.23 -13.65 7.48
C GLY A 201 14.25 -14.65 6.85
N GLY A 202 13.06 -14.81 7.43
CA GLY A 202 12.05 -15.74 6.94
C GLY A 202 11.26 -15.18 5.76
N GLU A 203 11.42 -15.78 4.58
CA GLU A 203 10.42 -15.61 3.52
C GLU A 203 9.09 -16.18 4.03
N SER A 204 8.16 -15.31 4.38
CA SER A 204 6.74 -15.64 4.33
C SER A 204 6.18 -14.86 3.13
N PRO A 205 6.40 -15.35 1.89
CA PRO A 205 5.71 -14.80 0.75
C PRO A 205 4.22 -14.91 1.02
N MET A 206 3.44 -13.99 0.47
CA MET A 206 2.03 -14.28 0.28
C MET A 206 1.99 -15.53 -0.61
N GLU A 207 1.64 -16.70 -0.08
CA GLU A 207 1.24 -17.80 -0.94
C GLU A 207 -0.11 -17.42 -1.53
N THR A 208 -0.05 -16.72 -2.66
CA THR A 208 -1.14 -16.64 -3.62
C THR A 208 -1.34 -18.07 -4.13
N LEU A 209 -2.25 -18.81 -3.50
CA LEU A 209 -2.66 -20.11 -4.01
C LEU A 209 -3.27 -19.94 -5.41
N MET A 210 -2.59 -20.56 -6.38
CA MET A 210 -2.97 -20.95 -7.75
C MET A 210 -3.08 -19.86 -8.82
#